data_AF-A0A383ETT7-F1
#
_entry.id   AF-A0A383ETT7-F1
#
_cell.length_a   1.000
_cell.length_b   1.000
_cell.length_c   1.000
_cell.angle_alpha   90.00
_cell.angle_beta   90.00
_cell.angle_gamma   90.00
#
_symmetry.space_group_name_H-M   'P 1'
#
loop_
_entity.id
_entity.type
_entity.pdbx_description
1 polymer ?
#
loop_
_entity_poly.entity_id
_entity_poly.type
_entity_poly.pdbx_seq_one_letter_code
_entity_poly.pdbx_strand_id
1 'polypeptide(L)'
;NKQIIDLDKKFSKSKEKFVYSGDELRRRQFLAGVSIEDLEIILHPMVEEEKEAVGSMGDDTPAAVLSEKYRPLSHFFRQNFSQVTNPPIDSLRENEVMSLKTRFGNLGNILDFENLTKENIYVLESPILSNSQFEKFTMFFKNNLRVLDCTFDVQNNLKGRLKQLCSEAEIAVREGCKHLILSDKQLSEKKAAIPMTLAFGAINSKLVNLGIRGFVSINVQTGEVLDTH
;
A
#
# COMPACT_ATOMS: atom_id res chain seq x y z
N ASN A 1 -10.64 27.63 0.78
CA ASN A 1 -9.32 27.28 1.36
C ASN A 1 -8.27 27.15 0.26
N LYS A 2 -7.40 28.14 0.10
CA LYS A 2 -6.39 28.22 -1.00
C LYS A 2 -5.23 27.19 -0.89
N GLN A 3 -5.18 26.38 0.16
CA GLN A 3 -4.02 25.53 0.50
C GLN A 3 -4.27 24.02 0.32
N ILE A 4 -5.49 23.61 0.01
CA ILE A 4 -5.80 22.21 -0.32
C ILE A 4 -5.55 22.02 -1.81
N ILE A 5 -4.57 21.19 -2.14
CA ILE A 5 -4.22 20.84 -3.50
C ILE A 5 -4.80 19.47 -3.81
N ASP A 6 -5.84 19.48 -4.62
CA ASP A 6 -6.44 18.30 -5.23
C ASP A 6 -5.45 17.70 -6.25
N LEU A 7 -4.96 16.50 -5.96
CA LEU A 7 -3.97 15.78 -6.75
C LEU A 7 -4.61 15.04 -7.93
N ASP A 8 -5.87 14.62 -7.86
CA ASP A 8 -6.52 13.87 -8.94
C ASP A 8 -6.63 14.71 -10.22
N LYS A 9 -6.87 16.02 -10.07
CA LYS A 9 -6.84 16.97 -11.18
C LYS A 9 -5.48 17.07 -11.87
N LYS A 10 -4.39 16.78 -11.15
CA LYS A 10 -3.01 16.83 -11.65
C LYS A 10 -2.54 15.47 -12.15
N PHE A 11 -2.99 14.39 -11.53
CA PHE A 11 -2.62 13.02 -11.84
C PHE A 11 -3.72 12.36 -12.68
N SER A 12 -3.88 12.86 -13.91
CA SER A 12 -4.77 12.21 -14.87
C SER A 12 -4.29 10.79 -15.18
N LYS A 13 -5.21 9.84 -15.29
CA LYS A 13 -4.89 8.50 -15.82
C LYS A 13 -4.49 8.66 -17.29
N SER A 14 -3.33 8.15 -17.66
CA SER A 14 -2.92 8.02 -19.06
C SER A 14 -2.83 6.55 -19.44
N LYS A 15 -2.67 6.23 -20.73
CA LYS A 15 -2.52 4.84 -21.19
C LYS A 15 -1.51 4.10 -20.33
N GLU A 16 -1.99 3.13 -19.56
CA GLU A 16 -1.18 2.32 -18.66
C GLU A 16 -0.14 1.55 -19.47
N LYS A 17 1.07 1.45 -18.93
CA LYS A 17 2.19 0.77 -19.58
C LYS A 17 2.43 -0.56 -18.91
N PHE A 18 2.45 -1.63 -19.69
CA PHE A 18 2.91 -2.94 -19.23
C PHE A 18 4.43 -2.88 -19.06
N VAL A 19 4.89 -2.92 -17.80
CA VAL A 19 6.33 -2.89 -17.47
C VAL A 19 6.96 -4.26 -17.69
N TYR A 20 6.21 -5.33 -17.46
CA TYR A 20 6.66 -6.72 -17.57
C TYR A 20 5.75 -7.50 -18.51
N SER A 21 6.30 -8.47 -19.23
CA SER A 21 5.57 -9.31 -20.18
C SER A 21 6.11 -10.75 -20.22
N GLY A 22 5.31 -11.67 -20.75
CA GLY A 22 5.71 -13.06 -20.95
C GLY A 22 6.14 -13.77 -19.66
N ASP A 23 7.28 -14.45 -19.71
CA ASP A 23 7.78 -15.26 -18.61
C ASP A 23 8.22 -14.43 -17.40
N GLU A 24 8.67 -13.18 -17.58
CA GLU A 24 9.05 -12.33 -16.44
C GLU A 24 7.83 -12.00 -15.59
N LEU A 25 6.70 -11.66 -16.22
CA LEU A 25 5.45 -11.38 -15.51
C LEU A 25 4.98 -12.61 -14.73
N ARG A 26 4.97 -13.79 -15.37
CA ARG A 26 4.55 -15.05 -14.75
C ARG A 26 5.42 -15.41 -13.54
N ARG A 27 6.75 -15.22 -13.63
CA ARG A 27 7.66 -15.46 -12.51
C ARG A 27 7.37 -14.53 -11.34
N ARG A 28 7.11 -13.25 -11.60
CA ARG A 28 6.76 -12.27 -10.55
C ARG A 28 5.41 -12.60 -9.89
N GLN A 29 4.40 -12.97 -10.68
CA GLN A 29 3.10 -13.43 -10.19
C GLN A 29 3.25 -14.67 -9.29
N PHE A 30 4.03 -15.65 -9.74
CA PHE A 30 4.32 -16.85 -8.94
C PHE A 30 5.00 -16.52 -7.61
N LEU A 31 5.99 -15.61 -7.61
CA LEU A 31 6.67 -15.17 -6.39
C LEU A 31 5.75 -14.38 -5.44
N ALA A 32 4.77 -13.65 -5.98
CA ALA A 32 3.74 -12.98 -5.19
C ALA A 32 2.68 -13.94 -4.63
N GLY A 33 2.68 -15.21 -5.06
CA GLY A 33 1.68 -16.21 -4.67
C GLY A 33 0.40 -16.16 -5.50
N VAL A 34 0.39 -15.45 -6.63
CA VAL A 34 -0.77 -15.35 -7.54
C VAL A 34 -0.91 -16.63 -8.36
N SER A 35 -2.10 -17.21 -8.32
CA SER A 35 -2.49 -18.39 -9.09
C SER A 35 -3.34 -18.02 -10.31
N ILE A 36 -3.60 -19.01 -11.18
CA ILE A 36 -4.50 -18.84 -12.32
C ILE A 36 -5.94 -18.61 -11.84
N GLU A 37 -6.36 -19.31 -10.78
CA GLU A 37 -7.68 -19.11 -10.16
C GLU A 37 -7.83 -17.66 -9.69
N ASP A 38 -6.81 -17.07 -9.08
CA ASP A 38 -6.86 -15.66 -8.66
C ASP A 38 -7.01 -14.71 -9.87
N LEU A 39 -6.37 -15.01 -11.00
CA LEU A 39 -6.49 -14.19 -12.21
C LEU A 39 -7.87 -14.31 -12.86
N GLU A 40 -8.43 -15.51 -12.95
CA GLU A 40 -9.70 -15.77 -13.63
C GLU A 40 -10.91 -15.46 -12.76
N ILE A 41 -10.86 -15.80 -11.47
CA ILE A 41 -12.01 -15.69 -10.57
C ILE A 41 -12.02 -14.33 -9.86
N ILE A 42 -10.86 -13.77 -9.51
CA ILE A 42 -10.79 -12.52 -8.73
C ILE A 42 -10.50 -11.32 -9.65
N LEU A 43 -9.38 -11.34 -10.37
CA LEU A 43 -8.94 -10.18 -11.14
C LEU A 43 -9.82 -9.91 -12.36
N HIS A 44 -10.24 -10.94 -13.08
CA HIS A 44 -11.01 -10.78 -14.31
C HIS A 44 -12.36 -10.07 -14.09
N PRO A 45 -13.21 -10.45 -13.11
CA PRO A 45 -14.44 -9.71 -12.81
C PRO A 45 -14.19 -8.27 -12.34
N MET A 46 -13.12 -8.01 -11.59
CA MET A 46 -12.76 -6.65 -11.16
C MET A 46 -12.45 -5.73 -12.34
N VAL A 47 -11.92 -6.27 -13.43
CA VAL A 47 -11.60 -5.51 -14.65
C VAL A 47 -12.80 -5.42 -15.59
N GLU A 48 -13.56 -6.50 -15.77
CA GLU A 48 -14.67 -6.55 -16.72
C GLU A 48 -15.94 -5.88 -16.18
N GLU A 49 -16.30 -6.15 -14.92
CA GLU A 49 -17.56 -5.71 -14.31
C GLU A 49 -17.39 -4.51 -13.35
N GLU A 50 -16.14 -4.12 -13.06
CA GLU A 50 -15.79 -3.11 -12.05
C GLU A 50 -16.33 -3.47 -10.65
N LYS A 51 -16.43 -4.77 -10.36
CA LYS A 51 -16.95 -5.31 -9.09
C LYS A 51 -16.04 -6.42 -8.57
N GLU A 52 -16.06 -6.63 -7.26
CA GLU A 52 -15.41 -7.78 -6.66
C GLU A 52 -16.11 -9.09 -7.07
N ALA A 53 -15.36 -10.18 -7.03
CA ALA A 53 -15.86 -11.51 -7.34
C ALA A 53 -16.90 -11.96 -6.30
N VAL A 54 -18.04 -12.47 -6.78
CA VAL A 54 -19.07 -13.05 -5.91
C VAL A 54 -18.97 -14.57 -5.92
N GLY A 55 -18.77 -15.16 -4.73
CA GLY A 55 -18.72 -16.59 -4.51
C GLY A 55 -19.91 -17.11 -3.70
N SER A 56 -19.94 -18.43 -3.49
CA SER A 56 -20.90 -19.10 -2.61
C SER A 56 -20.22 -20.24 -1.86
N MET A 57 -20.91 -20.84 -0.87
CA MET A 57 -20.38 -21.82 0.09
C MET A 57 -19.39 -21.23 1.10
N GLY A 58 -19.03 -22.01 2.12
CA GLY A 58 -18.04 -21.64 3.14
C GLY A 58 -16.60 -21.87 2.68
N ASP A 59 -15.65 -21.23 3.35
CA ASP A 59 -14.22 -21.49 3.17
C ASP A 59 -13.82 -22.77 3.92
N ASP A 60 -13.81 -23.89 3.19
CA ASP A 60 -13.35 -25.20 3.68
C ASP A 60 -11.82 -25.37 3.60
N THR A 61 -11.07 -24.33 3.21
CA THR A 61 -9.61 -24.44 3.14
C THR A 61 -8.98 -24.38 4.54
N PRO A 62 -7.84 -25.06 4.77
CA PRO A 62 -7.13 -24.95 6.03
C PRO A 62 -6.77 -23.50 6.35
N ALA A 63 -6.84 -23.13 7.63
CA ALA A 63 -6.27 -21.86 8.09
C ALA A 63 -4.83 -21.70 7.58
N ALA A 64 -4.41 -20.48 7.25
CA ALA A 64 -3.15 -20.24 6.54
C ALA A 64 -1.92 -20.89 7.20
N VAL A 65 -1.89 -20.96 8.53
CA VAL A 65 -0.81 -21.61 9.31
C VAL A 65 -0.75 -23.14 9.15
N LEU A 66 -1.87 -23.77 8.79
CA LEU A 66 -1.99 -25.21 8.56
C LEU A 66 -1.94 -25.58 7.07
N SER A 67 -1.81 -24.59 6.19
CA SER A 67 -1.79 -24.84 4.75
C SER A 67 -0.46 -25.46 4.32
N GLU A 68 -0.54 -26.47 3.43
CA GLU A 68 0.65 -27.05 2.79
C GLU A 68 1.17 -26.20 1.62
N LYS A 69 0.36 -25.22 1.17
CA LYS A 69 0.71 -24.30 0.08
C LYS A 69 1.15 -22.95 0.65
N TYR A 70 1.99 -22.23 -0.10
CA TYR A 70 2.33 -20.86 0.23
C TYR A 70 1.06 -20.00 0.34
N ARG A 71 0.95 -19.25 1.45
CA ARG A 71 -0.11 -18.27 1.68
C ARG A 71 0.55 -16.91 1.97
N PRO A 72 0.20 -15.85 1.24
CA PRO A 72 0.65 -14.49 1.54
C PRO A 72 0.34 -14.07 2.97
N LEU A 73 1.09 -13.10 3.49
CA LEU A 73 0.95 -12.69 4.89
C LEU A 73 -0.43 -12.08 5.18
N SER A 74 -1.10 -11.50 4.18
CA SER A 74 -2.47 -10.99 4.28
C SER A 74 -3.45 -12.07 4.78
N HIS A 75 -3.29 -13.34 4.40
CA HIS A 75 -4.20 -14.43 4.79
C HIS A 75 -4.21 -14.74 6.31
N PHE A 76 -3.21 -14.24 7.05
CA PHE A 76 -3.14 -14.39 8.51
C PHE A 76 -3.90 -13.28 9.24
N PHE A 77 -4.24 -12.20 8.55
CA PHE A 77 -5.09 -11.15 9.07
C PHE A 77 -6.54 -11.48 8.76
N ARG A 78 -7.43 -11.29 9.74
CA ARG A 78 -8.87 -11.42 9.57
C ARG A 78 -9.49 -10.05 9.82
N GLN A 79 -10.42 -9.66 8.95
CA GLN A 79 -11.13 -8.40 9.10
C GLN A 79 -11.98 -8.44 10.36
N ASN A 80 -11.83 -7.42 11.20
CA ASN A 80 -12.73 -7.23 12.32
C ASN A 80 -14.06 -6.70 11.81
N PHE A 81 -15.15 -7.14 12.44
CA PHE A 81 -16.47 -6.60 12.21
C PHE A 81 -17.17 -6.39 13.55
N SER A 82 -18.06 -5.41 13.60
CA SER A 82 -18.82 -5.14 14.82
C SER A 82 -20.03 -6.06 14.90
N GLN A 83 -20.25 -6.59 16.10
CA GLN A 83 -21.45 -7.33 16.45
C GLN A 83 -22.04 -6.68 17.70
N VAL A 84 -23.29 -6.22 17.62
CA VAL A 84 -24.06 -5.62 18.72
C VAL A 84 -23.58 -4.25 19.21
N THR A 85 -22.29 -4.05 19.43
CA THR A 85 -21.75 -2.83 20.06
C THR A 85 -21.95 -1.57 19.23
N ASN A 86 -21.89 -1.70 17.91
CA ASN A 86 -22.10 -0.63 16.95
C ASN A 86 -22.58 -1.22 15.61
N PRO A 87 -23.60 -0.65 14.97
CA PRO A 87 -24.11 -1.18 13.72
C PRO A 87 -23.11 -0.97 12.57
N PRO A 88 -22.98 -1.93 11.63
CA PRO A 88 -22.26 -1.70 10.38
C PRO A 88 -23.02 -0.68 9.49
N ILE A 89 -22.29 0.05 8.65
CA ILE A 89 -22.85 1.03 7.69
C ILE A 89 -23.06 0.35 6.33
N ASP A 90 -24.17 0.64 5.66
CA ASP A 90 -24.43 0.17 4.30
C ASP A 90 -23.63 1.03 3.29
N SER A 91 -22.53 0.50 2.78
CA SER A 91 -21.63 1.23 1.87
C SER A 91 -22.23 1.53 0.49
N LEU A 92 -23.38 0.93 0.12
CA LEU A 92 -24.06 1.20 -1.14
C LEU A 92 -25.16 2.25 -0.98
N ARG A 93 -25.98 2.13 0.08
CA ARG A 93 -27.10 3.05 0.33
C ARG A 93 -26.68 4.32 1.07
N GLU A 94 -25.62 4.25 1.86
CA GLU A 94 -25.12 5.34 2.70
C GLU A 94 -23.71 5.77 2.25
N ASN A 95 -23.40 5.67 0.96
CA ASN A 95 -22.08 6.01 0.43
C ASN A 95 -21.68 7.48 0.66
N GLU A 96 -22.64 8.40 0.73
CA GLU A 96 -22.40 9.84 0.92
C GLU A 96 -21.76 10.18 2.27
N VAL A 97 -21.91 9.32 3.28
CA VAL A 97 -21.28 9.51 4.60
C VAL A 97 -19.91 8.85 4.72
N MET A 98 -19.47 8.11 3.70
CA MET A 98 -18.17 7.45 3.65
C MET A 98 -17.20 8.23 2.75
N SER A 99 -15.89 8.14 3.02
CA SER A 99 -14.88 8.78 2.19
C SER A 99 -13.56 8.03 2.21
N LEU A 100 -12.96 7.89 1.04
CA LEU A 100 -11.60 7.34 0.84
C LEU A 100 -10.54 8.44 0.68
N LYS A 101 -10.90 9.70 0.97
CA LYS A 101 -10.02 10.85 0.81
C LYS A 101 -8.73 10.66 1.59
N THR A 102 -7.63 10.55 0.86
CA THR A 102 -6.31 10.32 1.39
C THR A 102 -5.51 11.61 1.35
N ARG A 103 -4.94 12.00 2.50
CA ARG A 103 -4.22 13.27 2.64
C ARG A 103 -2.72 13.02 2.79
N PHE A 104 -1.92 13.86 2.14
CA PHE A 104 -0.47 13.89 2.25
C PHE A 104 -0.01 15.26 2.75
N GLY A 105 0.92 15.25 3.70
CA GLY A 105 1.44 16.45 4.34
C GLY A 105 1.80 16.17 5.79
N ASN A 106 2.41 17.15 6.43
CA ASN A 106 2.65 17.10 7.87
C ASN A 106 1.32 17.22 8.62
N LEU A 107 1.07 16.33 9.59
CA LEU A 107 -0.18 16.31 10.37
C LEU A 107 -0.36 17.54 11.29
N GLY A 108 0.63 18.44 11.35
CA GLY A 108 0.48 19.78 11.92
C GLY A 108 0.17 19.79 13.42
N ASN A 109 -0.03 20.99 13.98
CA ASN A 109 -0.51 21.13 15.36
C ASN A 109 -2.03 21.34 15.34
N ILE A 110 -2.78 20.41 15.95
CA ILE A 110 -4.24 20.48 16.05
C ILE A 110 -4.75 21.64 16.91
N LEU A 111 -3.89 22.23 17.75
CA LEU A 111 -4.24 23.35 18.63
C LEU A 111 -3.94 24.72 18.01
N ASP A 112 -3.23 24.76 16.89
CA ASP A 112 -2.78 26.00 16.25
C ASP A 112 -3.79 26.46 15.19
N PHE A 113 -4.89 27.08 15.63
CA PHE A 113 -5.97 27.55 14.75
C PHE A 113 -5.58 28.73 13.85
N GLU A 114 -4.46 29.40 14.13
CA GLU A 114 -4.03 30.60 13.41
C GLU A 114 -3.00 30.28 12.31
N ASN A 115 -2.10 29.31 12.52
CA ASN A 115 -1.08 28.90 11.54
C ASN A 115 -1.27 27.46 11.03
N LEU A 116 -2.46 26.89 11.20
CA LEU A 116 -2.77 25.45 11.13
C LEU A 116 -2.18 24.72 9.92
N THR A 117 -1.91 25.39 8.79
CA THR A 117 -0.96 24.89 7.79
C THR A 117 -0.33 26.01 6.95
N LYS A 118 0.93 26.41 7.23
CA LYS A 118 1.73 27.19 6.26
C LYS A 118 2.09 26.35 5.01
N GLU A 119 2.04 25.02 5.13
CA GLU A 119 2.36 24.09 4.05
C GLU A 119 1.10 23.63 3.31
N ASN A 120 1.22 23.34 2.02
CA ASN A 120 0.10 22.80 1.25
C ASN A 120 -0.28 21.39 1.74
N ILE A 121 -1.58 21.14 1.85
CA ILE A 121 -2.13 19.79 2.08
C ILE A 121 -2.51 19.23 0.73
N TYR A 122 -1.99 18.05 0.40
CA TYR A 122 -2.32 17.36 -0.83
C TYR A 122 -3.38 16.30 -0.58
N VAL A 123 -4.36 16.17 -1.47
CA VAL A 123 -5.49 15.26 -1.30
C VAL A 123 -5.69 14.44 -2.55
N LEU A 124 -5.88 13.12 -2.37
CA LEU A 124 -6.44 12.20 -3.36
C LEU A 124 -7.84 11.77 -2.89
N GLU A 125 -8.72 11.48 -3.83
CA GLU A 125 -10.06 10.93 -3.57
C GLU A 125 -10.00 9.43 -3.19
N SER A 126 -8.92 8.73 -3.53
CA SER A 126 -8.69 7.31 -3.21
C SER A 126 -7.24 7.05 -2.79
N PRO A 127 -6.98 6.06 -1.90
CA PRO A 127 -5.62 5.61 -1.59
C PRO A 127 -4.97 4.81 -2.73
N ILE A 128 -5.73 4.43 -3.75
CA ILE A 128 -5.26 3.58 -4.86
C ILE A 128 -4.80 4.47 -6.02
N LEU A 129 -3.57 4.22 -6.48
CA LEU A 129 -2.98 4.90 -7.64
C LEU A 129 -2.68 3.88 -8.74
N SER A 130 -3.08 4.19 -9.97
CA SER A 130 -2.61 3.48 -11.15
C SER A 130 -1.12 3.76 -11.41
N ASN A 131 -0.43 2.95 -12.24
CA ASN A 131 1.01 3.15 -12.46
C ASN A 131 1.29 4.52 -13.08
N SER A 132 0.47 4.98 -14.02
CA SER A 132 0.64 6.31 -14.61
C SER A 132 0.45 7.44 -13.60
N GLN A 133 -0.48 7.31 -12.66
CA GLN A 133 -0.67 8.29 -11.59
C GLN A 133 0.48 8.25 -10.58
N PHE A 134 0.99 7.06 -10.25
CA PHE A 134 2.14 6.89 -9.38
C PHE A 134 3.44 7.47 -9.97
N GLU A 135 3.66 7.34 -11.27
CA GLU A 135 4.77 8.01 -11.98
C GLU A 135 4.65 9.54 -11.85
N LYS A 136 3.45 10.10 -11.98
CA LYS A 136 3.23 11.55 -11.78
C LYS A 136 3.42 11.95 -10.32
N PHE A 137 2.97 11.13 -9.37
CA PHE A 137 3.17 11.33 -7.94
C PHE A 137 4.66 11.39 -7.58
N THR A 138 5.44 10.41 -8.04
CA THR A 138 6.89 10.35 -7.79
C THR A 138 7.63 11.54 -8.42
N MET A 139 7.23 11.95 -9.63
CA MET A 139 7.82 13.11 -10.29
C MET A 139 7.45 14.42 -9.57
N PHE A 140 6.21 14.56 -9.11
CA PHE A 140 5.72 15.74 -8.40
C PHE A 140 6.41 15.92 -7.04
N PHE A 141 6.66 14.84 -6.30
CA PHE A 141 7.29 14.85 -4.98
C PHE A 141 8.79 14.53 -4.99
N LYS A 142 9.44 14.49 -6.16
CA LYS A 142 10.82 14.01 -6.35
C LYS A 142 11.84 14.54 -5.33
N ASN A 143 11.71 15.80 -4.91
CA ASN A 143 12.66 16.45 -4.00
C ASN A 143 12.45 16.08 -2.52
N ASN A 144 11.26 15.61 -2.14
CA ASN A 144 10.87 15.31 -0.76
C ASN A 144 10.47 13.84 -0.58
N LEU A 145 10.97 12.98 -1.45
CA LEU A 145 10.58 11.58 -1.54
C LEU A 145 11.80 10.66 -1.46
N ARG A 146 11.66 9.55 -0.74
CA ARG A 146 12.67 8.50 -0.65
C ARG A 146 12.04 7.15 -0.98
N VAL A 147 12.65 6.43 -1.91
CA VAL A 147 12.28 5.04 -2.21
C VAL A 147 13.14 4.11 -1.35
N LEU A 148 12.50 3.19 -0.64
CA LEU A 148 13.12 2.14 0.16
C LEU A 148 12.91 0.80 -0.56
N ASP A 149 14.02 0.10 -0.80
CA ASP A 149 14.03 -1.21 -1.46
C ASP A 149 13.61 -2.30 -0.46
N CYS A 150 12.37 -2.78 -0.56
CA CYS A 150 11.79 -3.82 0.27
C CYS A 150 12.17 -5.23 -0.21
N THR A 151 13.39 -5.40 -0.74
CA THR A 151 13.97 -6.71 -1.03
C THR A 151 15.12 -7.04 -0.09
N PHE A 152 15.41 -8.32 0.05
CA PHE A 152 16.52 -8.85 0.84
C PHE A 152 17.27 -9.92 0.07
N ASP A 153 18.57 -10.03 0.32
CA ASP A 153 19.38 -11.11 -0.25
C ASP A 153 18.94 -12.46 0.34
N VAL A 154 18.67 -13.45 -0.51
CA VAL A 154 18.25 -14.80 -0.07
C VAL A 154 19.30 -15.51 0.80
N GLN A 155 20.57 -15.11 0.72
CA GLN A 155 21.63 -15.62 1.60
C GLN A 155 21.62 -14.98 2.99
N ASN A 156 20.92 -13.84 3.14
CA ASN A 156 20.85 -13.09 4.39
C ASN A 156 19.52 -13.32 5.12
N ASN A 157 19.49 -12.97 6.41
CA ASN A 157 18.28 -13.09 7.21
C ASN A 157 17.33 -11.90 6.99
N LEU A 158 16.06 -12.20 6.71
CA LEU A 158 14.94 -11.25 6.65
C LEU A 158 14.92 -10.27 7.83
N LYS A 159 15.12 -10.77 9.05
CA LYS A 159 15.13 -9.95 10.28
C LYS A 159 16.22 -8.86 10.25
N GLY A 160 17.37 -9.18 9.67
CA GLY A 160 18.48 -8.23 9.52
C GLY A 160 18.10 -7.11 8.56
N ARG A 161 17.59 -7.47 7.38
CA ARG A 161 17.14 -6.48 6.39
C ARG A 161 15.98 -5.63 6.91
N LEU A 162 15.02 -6.21 7.62
CA LEU A 162 13.88 -5.47 8.18
C LEU A 162 14.33 -4.40 9.19
N LYS A 163 15.33 -4.72 10.04
CA LYS A 163 15.93 -3.73 10.94
C LYS A 163 16.62 -2.60 10.18
N GLN A 164 17.36 -2.93 9.11
CA GLN A 164 18.01 -1.94 8.25
C GLN A 164 16.97 -1.03 7.58
N LEU A 165 15.88 -1.58 7.04
CA LEU A 165 14.77 -0.81 6.46
C LEU A 165 14.18 0.18 7.46
N CYS A 166 13.94 -0.25 8.70
CA CYS A 166 13.46 0.63 9.76
C CYS A 166 14.45 1.77 10.06
N SER A 167 15.75 1.50 10.05
CA SER A 167 16.79 2.52 10.23
C SER A 167 16.88 3.48 9.03
N GLU A 168 16.81 2.96 7.80
CA GLU A 168 16.77 3.77 6.57
C GLU A 168 15.55 4.71 6.56
N ALA A 169 14.38 4.21 6.95
CA ALA A 169 13.17 5.01 7.08
C ALA A 169 13.33 6.10 8.16
N GLU A 170 13.89 5.77 9.33
CA GLU A 170 14.15 6.75 10.37
C GLU A 170 15.09 7.86 9.89
N ILE A 171 16.21 7.49 9.25
CA ILE A 171 17.19 8.45 8.71
C ILE A 171 16.51 9.38 7.69
N ALA A 172 15.80 8.81 6.72
CA ALA A 172 15.12 9.60 5.69
C ALA A 172 14.13 10.61 6.29
N VAL A 173 13.36 10.21 7.30
CA VAL A 173 12.41 11.12 7.98
C VAL A 173 13.15 12.23 8.72
N ARG A 174 14.26 11.91 9.40
CA ARG A 174 15.08 12.91 10.11
C ARG A 174 15.81 13.88 9.17
N GLU A 175 16.12 13.45 7.96
CA GLU A 175 16.65 14.30 6.88
C GLU A 175 15.58 15.25 6.28
N GLY A 176 14.32 15.14 6.71
CA GLY A 176 13.23 16.00 6.25
C GLY A 176 12.41 15.44 5.09
N CYS A 177 12.58 14.15 4.76
CA CYS A 177 11.76 13.48 3.74
C CYS A 177 10.28 13.44 4.16
N LYS A 178 9.38 13.84 3.27
CA LYS A 178 7.92 13.91 3.52
C LYS A 178 7.16 12.70 2.97
N HIS A 179 7.76 11.94 2.05
CA HIS A 179 7.13 10.78 1.43
C HIS A 179 8.11 9.61 1.37
N LEU A 180 7.77 8.50 2.02
CA LEU A 180 8.45 7.22 1.84
C LEU A 180 7.68 6.40 0.81
N ILE A 181 8.39 5.77 -0.12
CA ILE A 181 7.87 4.72 -0.99
C ILE A 181 8.54 3.41 -0.60
N LEU A 182 7.75 2.43 -0.18
CA LEU A 182 8.17 1.05 0.01
C LEU A 182 7.99 0.32 -1.31
N SER A 183 9.05 -0.23 -1.89
CA SER A 183 8.99 -0.87 -3.20
C SER A 183 9.66 -2.25 -3.19
N ASP A 184 8.94 -3.28 -3.63
CA ASP A 184 9.47 -4.63 -3.83
C ASP A 184 9.96 -4.90 -5.27
N LYS A 185 10.04 -3.85 -6.10
CA LYS A 185 10.26 -3.99 -7.55
C LYS A 185 11.57 -4.67 -7.93
N GLN A 186 12.62 -4.54 -7.09
CA GLN A 186 13.99 -4.99 -7.36
C GLN A 186 14.23 -6.49 -7.11
N LEU A 187 13.26 -7.32 -7.49
CA LEU A 187 13.39 -8.79 -7.47
C LEU A 187 14.52 -9.24 -8.42
N SER A 188 15.29 -10.22 -7.97
CA SER A 188 16.27 -10.92 -8.78
C SER A 188 16.49 -12.33 -8.24
N GLU A 189 17.25 -13.18 -8.93
CA GLU A 189 17.61 -14.51 -8.43
C GLU A 189 18.30 -14.49 -7.05
N LYS A 190 18.94 -13.36 -6.71
CA LYS A 190 19.59 -13.16 -5.42
C LYS A 190 18.77 -12.36 -4.43
N LYS A 191 17.68 -11.71 -4.85
CA LYS A 191 16.88 -10.80 -4.01
C LYS A 191 15.41 -11.22 -4.00
N ALA A 192 14.93 -11.62 -2.83
CA ALA A 192 13.52 -11.90 -2.57
C ALA A 192 12.81 -10.67 -2.01
N ALA A 193 11.49 -10.55 -2.26
CA ALA A 193 10.67 -9.51 -1.66
C ALA A 193 10.42 -9.80 -0.17
N ILE A 194 10.42 -8.74 0.63
CA ILE A 194 9.87 -8.77 1.98
C ILE A 194 8.35 -8.64 1.86
N PRO A 195 7.55 -9.51 2.53
CA PRO A 195 6.09 -9.35 2.55
C PRO A 195 5.71 -7.92 2.91
N MET A 196 4.96 -7.26 2.05
CA MET A 196 4.87 -5.81 2.10
C MET A 196 4.13 -5.33 3.37
N THR A 197 3.14 -6.10 3.81
CA THR A 197 2.43 -5.88 5.08
C THR A 197 3.38 -5.89 6.28
N LEU A 198 4.40 -6.76 6.26
CA LEU A 198 5.43 -6.81 7.30
C LEU A 198 6.35 -5.59 7.25
N ALA A 199 6.82 -5.22 6.06
CA ALA A 199 7.68 -4.04 5.87
C ALA A 199 6.97 -2.76 6.33
N PHE A 200 5.73 -2.56 5.89
CA PHE A 200 4.89 -1.43 6.30
C PHE A 200 4.67 -1.41 7.80
N GLY A 201 4.23 -2.53 8.40
CA GLY A 201 3.96 -2.62 9.83
C GLY A 201 5.20 -2.28 10.67
N ALA A 202 6.36 -2.85 10.33
CA ALA A 202 7.60 -2.61 11.05
C ALA A 202 8.04 -1.13 11.00
N ILE A 203 7.99 -0.51 9.82
CA ILE A 203 8.36 0.90 9.63
C ILE A 203 7.34 1.80 10.34
N ASN A 204 6.05 1.57 10.15
CA ASN A 204 5.00 2.37 10.76
C ASN A 204 5.11 2.35 12.29
N SER A 205 5.19 1.16 12.90
CA SER A 205 5.33 1.01 14.35
C SER A 205 6.61 1.66 14.87
N LYS A 206 7.75 1.52 14.17
CA LYS A 206 9.02 2.16 14.55
C LYS A 206 8.90 3.69 14.54
N LEU A 207 8.34 4.28 13.49
CA LEU A 207 8.18 5.73 13.38
C LEU A 207 7.17 6.29 14.40
N VAL A 208 6.12 5.53 14.73
CA VAL A 208 5.16 5.87 15.79
C VAL A 208 5.86 5.89 17.15
N ASN A 209 6.62 4.84 17.48
CA ASN A 209 7.35 4.74 18.75
C ASN A 209 8.39 5.85 18.93
N LEU A 210 8.92 6.38 17.83
CA LEU A 210 9.86 7.51 17.82
C LEU A 210 9.18 8.88 17.82
N GLY A 211 7.85 8.95 17.69
CA GLY A 211 7.10 10.20 17.62
C GLY A 211 7.27 10.98 16.30
N ILE A 212 7.80 10.35 15.26
CA ILE A 212 8.10 11.01 13.97
C ILE A 212 7.18 10.58 12.81
N ARG A 213 6.23 9.66 13.05
CA ARG A 213 5.28 9.18 12.02
C ARG A 213 4.44 10.31 11.41
N GLY A 214 4.11 11.35 12.17
CA GLY A 214 3.25 12.45 11.71
C GLY A 214 3.87 13.38 10.67
N PHE A 215 5.19 13.30 10.46
CA PHE A 215 5.92 14.15 9.50
C PHE A 215 5.97 13.57 8.09
N VAL A 216 5.59 12.31 7.91
CA VAL A 216 5.83 11.56 6.68
C VAL A 216 4.60 10.79 6.24
N SER A 217 4.40 10.66 4.93
CA SER A 217 3.46 9.70 4.34
C SER A 217 4.21 8.43 3.92
N ILE A 218 3.59 7.27 4.10
CA ILE A 218 4.15 5.99 3.66
C ILE A 218 3.27 5.50 2.52
N ASN A 219 3.90 5.27 1.37
CA ASN A 219 3.27 4.82 0.14
C ASN A 219 3.87 3.48 -0.23
N VAL A 220 3.10 2.60 -0.84
CA VAL A 220 3.50 1.23 -1.13
C VAL A 220 3.39 0.97 -2.63
N GLN A 221 4.43 0.38 -3.21
CA GLN A 221 4.45 -0.20 -4.53
C GLN A 221 4.81 -1.67 -4.39
N THR A 222 3.83 -2.55 -4.59
CA THR A 222 3.96 -3.99 -4.33
C THR A 222 3.35 -4.82 -5.46
N GLY A 223 3.93 -5.99 -5.71
CA GLY A 223 3.35 -7.02 -6.58
C GLY A 223 2.47 -8.03 -5.85
N GLU A 224 2.42 -7.98 -4.51
CA GLU A 224 1.69 -8.94 -3.65
C GLU A 224 0.18 -8.66 -3.57
N VAL A 225 -0.25 -7.42 -3.85
CA VAL A 225 -1.66 -6.99 -3.69
C VAL A 225 -2.44 -7.26 -4.97
N LEU A 226 -3.55 -7.98 -4.83
CA LEU A 226 -4.45 -8.34 -5.94
C LEU A 226 -5.92 -8.00 -5.63
N ASP A 227 -6.39 -8.33 -4.44
CA ASP A 227 -7.79 -8.18 -4.03
C ASP A 227 -7.98 -7.01 -3.04
N THR A 228 -9.19 -6.90 -2.49
CA THR A 228 -9.61 -5.81 -1.61
C THR A 228 -9.10 -5.95 -0.16
N HIS A 229 -8.51 -7.09 0.23
CA HIS A 229 -8.10 -7.40 1.60
C HIS A 229 -6.61 -7.07 1.86
#